data_AF-A0A929ENC2-F1
#
_entry.id   AF-A0A929ENC2-F1
#
_cell.length_a   1.000
_cell.length_b   1.000
_cell.length_c   1.000
_cell.angle_alpha   90.00
_cell.angle_beta   90.00
_cell.angle_gamma   90.00
#
_symmetry.space_group_name_H-M   'P 1'
#
loop_
_entity.id
_entity.type
_entity.pdbx_description
1 polymer ?
#
loop_
_entity_poly.entity_id
_entity_poly.type
_entity_poly.pdbx_seq_one_letter_code
_entity_poly.pdbx_strand_id
1 'polypeptide(L)' 'MRDKKQPVQIKCPKCKRTQIVYIPEEDIPDCPDCRVQMNIEELLDEGKSY' A
#
# COMPACT_ATOMS: atom_id res chain seq x y z
N MET A 1 -5.41 20.27 -10.70
CA MET A 1 -5.03 19.60 -9.44
C MET A 1 -5.08 18.11 -9.75
N ARG A 2 -3.93 17.44 -9.84
CA ARG A 2 -3.87 16.00 -10.16
C ARG A 2 -3.54 15.28 -8.86
N ASP A 3 -4.55 14.79 -8.17
CA ASP A 3 -4.42 13.75 -7.14
C ASP A 3 -3.93 12.49 -7.83
N LYS A 4 -2.63 12.44 -8.14
CA LYS A 4 -1.97 11.25 -8.64
C LYS A 4 -1.96 10.26 -7.50
N LYS A 5 -2.89 9.30 -7.54
CA LYS A 5 -2.85 8.20 -6.60
C LYS A 5 -1.58 7.40 -6.84
N GLN A 6 -0.67 7.37 -5.87
CA GLN A 6 0.56 6.59 -5.96
C GLN A 6 0.28 5.17 -5.48
N PRO A 7 0.58 4.14 -6.29
CA PRO A 7 0.51 2.77 -5.82
C PRO A 7 1.59 2.53 -4.77
N VAL A 8 1.22 1.93 -3.66
CA VAL A 8 2.13 1.57 -2.57
C VAL A 8 1.87 0.13 -2.17
N GLN A 9 2.94 -0.61 -1.93
CA GLN A 9 2.89 -1.95 -1.39
C GLN A 9 2.83 -1.86 0.13
N ILE A 10 1.77 -2.38 0.72
CA ILE A 10 1.59 -2.55 2.16
C ILE A 10 1.81 -4.00 2.56
N LYS A 11 2.24 -4.23 3.80
CA LYS A 11 2.55 -5.54 4.36
C LYS A 11 2.01 -5.69 5.77
N CYS A 12 1.40 -6.83 6.03
CA CYS A 12 0.98 -7.22 7.36
C CYS A 12 2.21 -7.55 8.22
N PRO A 13 2.40 -6.90 9.39
CA PRO A 13 3.50 -7.22 10.29
C PRO A 13 3.38 -8.61 10.94
N LYS A 14 2.19 -9.23 10.95
CA LYS A 14 1.94 -10.55 11.55
C LYS A 14 2.13 -11.71 10.58
N CYS A 15 1.32 -11.76 9.52
CA CYS A 15 1.33 -12.87 8.56
C CYS A 15 2.24 -12.62 7.35
N LYS A 16 2.87 -11.43 7.26
CA LYS A 16 3.74 -11.00 6.13
C LYS A 16 3.03 -10.92 4.77
N ARG A 17 1.70 -11.00 4.73
CA ARG A 17 0.90 -10.79 3.52
C ARG A 17 1.11 -9.38 2.98
N THR A 18 1.33 -9.26 1.67
CA THR A 18 1.47 -7.98 0.97
C THR A 18 0.23 -7.67 0.12
N GLN A 19 -0.03 -6.38 -0.08
CA GLN A 19 -1.13 -5.89 -0.93
C GLN A 19 -0.73 -4.54 -1.53
N ILE A 20 -1.26 -4.21 -2.71
CA ILE A 20 -1.02 -2.93 -3.38
C ILE A 20 -2.27 -2.06 -3.19
N VAL A 21 -2.07 -0.83 -2.71
CA VAL A 21 -3.13 0.17 -2.47
C VAL A 21 -2.73 1.52 -3.07
N TYR A 22 -3.69 2.42 -3.30
CA TYR A 22 -3.47 3.64 -4.09
C TYR A 22 -3.69 4.89 -3.22
N ILE A 23 -2.63 5.41 -2.60
CA ILE A 23 -2.72 6.59 -1.73
C ILE A 23 -2.78 7.90 -2.55
N PRO A 24 -3.51 8.96 -2.14
CA PRO A 24 -4.06 9.18 -0.81
C PRO A 24 -5.46 8.56 -0.67
N GLU A 25 -5.53 7.41 0.00
CA GLU A 25 -6.76 6.92 0.62
C GLU A 25 -6.61 7.32 2.09
N GLU A 26 -7.66 7.89 2.69
CA GLU A 26 -7.64 8.49 4.02
C GLU A 26 -7.13 7.52 5.11
N ASP A 27 -7.19 6.21 4.88
CA ASP A 27 -6.69 5.18 5.78
C ASP A 27 -6.03 4.00 5.04
N ILE A 28 -4.97 3.44 5.63
CA ILE A 28 -4.35 2.18 5.17
C ILE A 28 -5.23 1.02 5.65
N PRO A 29 -5.65 0.10 4.77
CA PRO A 29 -6.52 -1.00 5.17
C PRO A 29 -5.85 -1.96 6.15
N ASP A 30 -6.68 -2.63 6.96
CA ASP A 30 -6.25 -3.71 7.82
C ASP A 30 -6.04 -5.02 7.04
N CYS A 31 -5.24 -5.90 7.63
CA CYS A 31 -4.99 -7.21 7.05
C CYS A 31 -6.25 -8.08 7.12
N PRO A 32 -6.74 -8.66 6.01
CA PRO A 32 -7.97 -9.46 5.99
C PRO A 32 -7.92 -10.72 6.88
N ASP A 33 -6.72 -11.25 7.12
CA ASP A 33 -6.50 -12.43 7.96
C ASP A 33 -6.30 -12.08 9.44
N CYS A 34 -5.47 -11.05 9.72
CA CYS A 34 -5.05 -10.72 11.08
C CYS A 34 -5.87 -9.60 11.72
N ARG A 35 -6.64 -8.85 10.92
CA ARG A 35 -7.36 -7.61 11.30
C ARG A 35 -6.49 -6.61 12.05
N VAL A 36 -5.25 -6.46 11.58
CA VAL A 36 -4.27 -5.49 12.10
C VAL A 36 -3.89 -4.52 11.00
N GLN A 37 -3.62 -3.27 11.36
CA GLN A 37 -3.19 -2.25 10.41
C GLN A 37 -1.93 -2.70 9.66
N MET A 38 -1.98 -2.64 8.34
CA MET A 38 -0.84 -2.97 7.49
C MET A 38 0.13 -1.78 7.45
N ASN A 39 1.41 -2.06 7.21
CA ASN A 39 2.46 -1.04 7.12
C ASN A 39 2.89 -0.88 5.67
N ILE A 40 3.23 0.35 5.24
CA ILE A 40 3.82 0.57 3.91
C ILE A 40 5.21 -0.08 3.88
N GLU A 41 5.40 -1.04 2.97
CA GLU A 41 6.68 -1.71 2.74
C GLU A 41 7.49 -0.98 1.66
N GLU A 42 6.85 -0.62 0.55
CA GLU A 42 7.53 0.04 -0.57
C GLU A 42 6.58 0.96 -1.36
N LEU A 43 7.08 2.11 -1.81
CA LEU A 43 6.37 2.97 -2.75
C LEU A 43 6.64 2.43 -4.16
N LEU A 44 5.59 2.06 -4.89
CA LEU A 44 5.72 1.60 -6.27
C LEU A 44 5.76 2.84 -7.17
N ASP A 45 6.96 3.33 -7.44
CA ASP A 45 7.12 4.46 -8.35
C ASP A 45 6.92 3.99 -9.80
N GLU A 46 5.90 4.54 -10.46
CA GLU A 46 5.57 4.27 -11.85
C GLU A 46 6.62 4.96 -12.74
N GLY A 47 7.81 4.36 -12.89
CA GLY A 47 8.94 5.06 -13.49
C GLY A 47 10.17 4.23 -13.82
N LYS A 48 10.07 3.28 -14.75
CA LYS A 48 11.14 3.13 -15.76
C LYS A 48 10.54 3.34 -17.14
N SER A 49 10.44 4.62 -17.54
CA SER A 49 10.31 4.97 -18.95
C SER A 49 11.53 4.40 -19.68
N TYR A 50 11.29 3.45 -20.58
CA TYR A 50 12.29 2.94 -21.53
C TYR A 50 12.12 3.65 -22.87
#